data_AF-A0A7Y3CLE5-F1
#
_entry.id   AF-A0A7Y3CLE5-F1
#
_cell.length_a   1.000
_cell.length_b   1.000
_cell.length_c   1.000
_cell.angle_alpha   90.00
_cell.angle_beta   90.00
_cell.angle_gamma   90.00
#
_symmetry.space_group_name_H-M   'P 1'
#
loop_
_entity.id
_entity.type
_entity.pdbx_description
1 polymer ?
#
loop_
_entity_poly.entity_id
_entity_poly.type
_entity_poly.pdbx_seq_one_letter_code
_entity_poly.pdbx_strand_id
1 'polypeptide(L)' 'MFIVEGRLIYLDNPVNGGFAAYEDGFSLLEVCRNYYREAGLDVQQLDALFR' A
#
# COMPACT_ATOMS: atom_id res chain seq x y z
N MET A 1 -7.23 -3.36 -14.26
CA MET A 1 -7.13 -4.30 -13.13
C MET A 1 -5.67 -4.66 -12.98
N PHE A 2 -5.11 -4.46 -11.79
CA PHE A 2 -3.73 -4.83 -11.47
C PHE A 2 -3.76 -5.95 -10.43
N ILE A 3 -2.85 -6.91 -10.55
CA ILE A 3 -2.55 -7.91 -9.52
C ILE A 3 -1.09 -7.68 -9.16
N VAL A 4 -0.84 -7.31 -7.92
CA VAL A 4 0.49 -7.03 -7.41
C VAL A 4 0.82 -8.12 -6.39
N GLU A 5 1.98 -8.74 -6.56
CA GLU A 5 2.48 -9.78 -5.66
C GLU A 5 3.80 -9.33 -5.03
N GLY A 6 4.00 -9.70 -3.76
CA GLY A 6 5.24 -9.41 -3.05
C GLY A 6 5.26 -8.02 -2.42
N ARG A 7 6.47 -7.45 -2.32
CA ARG A 7 6.73 -6.16 -1.68
C ARG A 7 7.01 -5.11 -2.74
N LEU A 8 6.58 -3.88 -2.50
CA LEU A 8 6.99 -2.74 -3.30
C LEU A 8 8.37 -2.30 -2.81
N ILE A 9 9.34 -2.26 -3.72
CA ILE A 9 10.66 -1.71 -3.44
C ILE A 9 10.76 -0.35 -4.12
N TYR A 10 10.96 0.68 -3.32
CA TYR A 10 11.19 2.04 -3.78
C TYR A 10 12.69 2.23 -4.04
N LEU A 11 12.99 2.77 -5.22
CA LEU A 11 14.34 3.14 -5.62
C LEU A 11 14.51 4.66 -5.54
N ASP A 12 15.70 5.12 -5.17
CA ASP A 12 16.01 6.55 -5.05
C ASP A 12 16.04 7.28 -6.41
N ASN A 13 16.32 6.54 -7.48
CA ASN A 13 16.35 7.01 -8.86
C ASN A 13 15.69 6.00 -9.81
N PRO A 14 15.07 6.47 -10.90
CA PRO A 14 14.41 5.60 -11.88
C PRO A 14 15.40 4.79 -12.73
N VAL A 15 16.67 5.21 -12.83
CA VAL A 15 17.71 4.52 -13.60
C VAL A 15 18.91 4.30 -12.69
N ASN A 16 19.35 3.06 -12.55
CA ASN A 16 20.45 2.64 -11.67
C ASN A 16 20.29 3.09 -10.21
N GLY A 17 19.05 3.24 -9.75
CA GLY A 17 18.76 3.64 -8.37
C GLY A 17 19.12 2.58 -7.34
N GLY A 18 19.56 3.05 -6.18
CA GLY A 18 19.74 2.23 -5.00
C GLY A 18 18.42 1.95 -4.30
N PHE A 19 18.43 0.96 -3.41
CA PHE A 19 17.33 0.69 -2.50
C PHE A 19 17.09 1.89 -1.58
N ALA A 20 15.88 2.46 -1.62
CA ALA A 20 15.48 3.56 -0.74
C ALA A 20 14.58 3.09 0.40
N ALA A 21 13.55 2.32 0.07
CA ALA A 21 12.58 1.81 1.04
C ALA A 21 11.86 0.56 0.51
N TYR A 22 11.16 -0.13 1.39
CA TYR A 22 10.21 -1.16 1.00
C TYR A 22 8.87 -0.91 1.67
N GLU A 23 7.79 -1.28 0.98
CA GLU A 23 6.48 -1.43 1.58
C GLU A 23 5.99 -2.85 1.38
N ASP A 24 5.45 -3.41 2.46
CA ASP A 24 4.69 -4.64 2.43
C ASP A 24 3.19 -4.36 2.30
N GLY A 25 2.41 -5.41 2.08
CA GLY A 25 0.96 -5.30 1.95
C GLY A 25 0.25 -4.78 3.20
N PHE A 26 0.86 -4.86 4.39
CA PHE A 26 0.27 -4.35 5.63
C PHE A 26 0.49 -2.84 5.78
N SER A 27 1.65 -2.36 5.38
CA SER A 27 1.98 -0.93 5.33
C SER A 27 1.04 -0.21 4.36
N LEU A 28 0.82 -0.80 3.17
CA LEU A 28 -0.15 -0.29 2.20
C LEU A 28 -1.59 -0.32 2.75
N LEU A 29 -1.95 -1.38 3.48
CA LEU A 29 -3.26 -1.47 4.13
C LEU A 29 -3.48 -0.34 5.15
N GLU A 30 -2.50 -0.03 5.98
CA GLU A 30 -2.61 1.07 6.94
C GLU A 30 -2.78 2.43 6.24
N VAL A 31 -2.10 2.65 5.11
CA VAL A 31 -2.32 3.83 4.26
C VAL A 31 -3.77 3.91 3.76
N CYS A 32 -4.32 2.79 3.27
CA CYS A 32 -5.71 2.73 2.84
C CYS A 32 -6.69 2.99 4.00
N ARG A 33 -6.45 2.43 5.20
CA ARG A 33 -7.28 2.68 6.39
C ARG A 33 -7.29 4.15 6.79
N ASN A 34 -6.13 4.79 6.77
CA ASN A 34 -6.01 6.22 7.09
C ASN A 34 -6.81 7.07 6.10
N TYR A 35 -6.69 6.80 4.80
CA TYR A 35 -7.50 7.47 3.79
C TYR A 35 -9.00 7.29 4.03
N TYR A 36 -9.45 6.07 4.33
CA TYR A 36 -10.87 5.82 4.61
C TYR A 36 -11.37 6.65 5.81
N ARG A 37 -10.58 6.73 6.89
CA ARG A 37 -10.92 7.54 8.06
C ARG A 37 -11.00 9.03 7.73
N GLU A 38 -10.00 9.55 7.01
CA GLU A 38 -9.92 10.97 6.62
C GLU A 38 -11.05 11.38 5.67
N ALA A 39 -11.44 10.49 4.75
CA ALA A 39 -12.52 10.73 3.81
C ALA A 39 -13.93 10.47 4.38
N GLY A 40 -14.04 10.01 5.64
CA GLY A 40 -15.32 9.64 6.27
C GLY A 40 -15.95 8.37 5.67
N LEU A 41 -15.14 7.51 5.04
CA LEU A 41 -15.55 6.22 4.49
C LEU A 41 -15.56 5.13 5.57
N ASP A 42 -16.35 4.09 5.35
CA ASP A 42 -16.44 2.95 6.26
C ASP A 42 -15.23 2.01 6.11
N VAL A 43 -14.34 2.04 7.09
CA VAL A 43 -13.15 1.19 7.16
C VAL A 43 -13.50 -0.31 7.16
N GLN A 44 -14.68 -0.70 7.64
CA GLN A 44 -15.10 -2.12 7.65
C GLN A 44 -15.27 -2.69 6.24
N GLN A 45 -15.56 -1.84 5.24
CA GLN A 45 -15.59 -2.25 3.84
C GLN A 45 -14.21 -2.67 3.34
N LEU A 46 -13.16 -2.02 3.81
CA LEU A 46 -11.78 -2.39 3.49
C LEU A 46 -11.41 -3.71 4.16
N ASP A 47 -11.82 -3.90 5.42
CA ASP A 47 -11.58 -5.16 6.14
C ASP A 47 -12.30 -6.36 5.49
N ALA A 48 -13.45 -6.13 4.85
CA ALA A 48 -14.18 -7.16 4.10
C ALA A 48 -13.50 -7.61 2.79
N LEU A 49 -12.48 -6.89 2.32
CA LEU A 49 -11.72 -7.26 1.11
C LEU A 49 -10.57 -8.23 1.39
N PHE A 50 -10.23 -8.46 2.66
CA PHE A 50 -9.23 -9.47 3.05
C PHE A 50 -9.85 -10.88 2.99
N ARG A 51 -9.05 -11.83 2.51
CA ARG A 51 -9.38 -13.26 2.44
C ARG A 51 -8.35 -14.08 3.19
#